data_AF-A0A6N8NFK5-F1
#
_entry.id   AF-A0A6N8NFK5-F1
#
_cell.length_a   1.000
_cell.length_b   1.000
_cell.length_c   1.000
_cell.angle_alpha   90.00
_cell.angle_beta   90.00
_cell.angle_gamma   90.00
#
_symmetry.space_group_name_H-M   'P 1'
#
loop_
_entity.id
_entity.type
_entity.pdbx_description
1 polymer ?
#
loop_
_entity_poly.entity_id
_entity_poly.type
_entity_poly.pdbx_seq_one_letter_code
_entity_poly.pdbx_strand_id
1 'polypeptide(L)'
;MGFSSARNLGRDISAGFSPPRRMPISEAVKKFMRVPKGAGNSVPWDPELTPYIIEPMNCLASREYDAVIFVGPARTGKTIGLIDGWIVYTIVCDPSDMLVVQMTEDKAREHSKKRLDRTFRSSAAVKKRMSPRRNDNNVHDKTFRDGSFLKIGWPSVNIMSSSDYRFVALTDYDRFPENIDSEGDGFSLASKRTTTFMSAGMTLVESSPGRDICDSKWRRKSPHEAPPTTGILSLYNRGDRRRWYWPCPHCGEYFQPAMDAMTGYRNEPDPFKASEAAYLLCPHCSGIITAEKKRELNSAGVWLREGQVIDCNGNVSGEPRRSRIASFWMEGPAAAYQTWAQLVYKLLTAEQEYEATGSEETLRAVINTDWGLPYLPRASMEQRKSELLEQRAEPVPSRSVPDGVNFLVATVDVQAGRHRRFVVQVTGYGSRGERWIIDRYNITQSLRG
;
A
#
# COMPACT_ATOMS: atom_id res chain seq x y z
N MET A 1 -9.32 35.68 -36.43
CA MET A 1 -9.40 35.51 -34.96
C MET A 1 -10.78 35.98 -34.52
N GLY A 2 -11.69 35.07 -34.16
CA GLY A 2 -12.99 35.46 -33.62
C GLY A 2 -12.85 35.73 -32.13
N PHE A 3 -12.99 36.97 -31.71
CA PHE A 3 -13.09 37.28 -30.28
C PHE A 3 -14.33 36.58 -29.70
N SER A 4 -14.18 35.97 -28.52
CA SER A 4 -15.30 35.35 -27.80
C SER A 4 -16.34 36.43 -27.46
N SER A 5 -17.63 36.17 -27.71
CA SER A 5 -18.66 37.14 -27.33
C SER A 5 -18.65 37.38 -25.81
N ALA A 6 -18.88 38.61 -25.38
CA ALA A 6 -18.96 38.97 -23.96
C ALA A 6 -19.99 38.11 -23.20
N ARG A 7 -21.06 37.67 -23.88
CA ARG A 7 -22.06 36.74 -23.34
C ARG A 7 -21.49 35.35 -23.02
N ASN A 8 -20.65 34.81 -23.90
CA ASN A 8 -20.00 33.53 -23.67
C ASN A 8 -18.97 33.62 -22.56
N LEU A 9 -18.17 34.70 -22.55
CA LEU A 9 -17.20 34.97 -21.49
C LEU A 9 -17.90 35.11 -20.12
N GLY A 10 -19.00 35.86 -20.06
CA GLY A 10 -19.80 36.00 -18.84
C GLY A 10 -20.41 34.69 -18.34
N ARG A 11 -20.84 33.80 -19.24
CA ARG A 11 -21.31 32.45 -18.87
C ARG A 11 -20.18 31.59 -18.31
N ASP A 12 -19.02 31.59 -18.95
CA ASP A 12 -17.85 30.82 -18.50
C ASP A 12 -17.37 31.32 -17.13
N ILE A 13 -17.32 32.64 -16.92
CA ILE A 13 -17.00 33.26 -15.62
C ILE A 13 -18.06 32.93 -14.56
N SER A 14 -19.36 32.99 -14.89
CA SER A 14 -20.44 32.68 -13.94
C SER A 14 -20.39 31.24 -13.41
N ALA A 15 -19.88 30.30 -14.22
CA ALA A 15 -19.67 28.93 -13.79
C ALA A 15 -18.57 28.81 -12.72
N GLY A 16 -17.56 29.70 -12.74
CA GLY A 16 -16.51 29.78 -11.72
C GLY A 16 -16.99 30.33 -10.37
N PHE A 17 -18.09 31.08 -10.34
CA PHE A 17 -18.72 31.56 -9.10
C PHE A 17 -19.69 30.55 -8.48
N SER A 18 -19.95 29.42 -9.14
CA SER A 18 -20.82 28.38 -8.59
C SER A 18 -20.10 27.64 -7.46
N PRO A 19 -20.71 27.45 -6.29
CA PRO A 19 -20.08 26.71 -5.20
C PRO A 19 -19.77 25.28 -5.66
N PRO A 20 -18.64 24.69 -5.20
CA PRO A 20 -18.30 23.30 -5.51
C PRO A 20 -19.47 22.37 -5.17
N ARG A 21 -19.76 21.43 -6.05
CA ARG A 21 -20.83 20.45 -5.80
C ARG A 21 -20.37 19.53 -4.68
N ARG A 22 -20.99 19.68 -3.50
CA ARG A 22 -20.76 18.78 -2.36
C ARG A 22 -21.38 17.41 -2.66
N MET A 23 -20.62 16.56 -3.33
CA MET A 23 -20.98 15.18 -3.61
C MET A 23 -19.78 14.26 -3.40
N PRO A 24 -19.97 13.03 -2.92
CA PRO A 24 -18.88 12.06 -2.83
C PRO A 24 -18.19 11.86 -4.19
N ILE A 25 -16.86 11.78 -4.19
CA ILE A 25 -16.06 11.66 -5.43
C ILE A 25 -16.48 10.43 -6.22
N SER A 26 -16.71 9.29 -5.55
CA SER A 26 -17.19 8.05 -6.17
C SER A 26 -18.51 8.23 -6.93
N GLU A 27 -19.49 8.94 -6.36
CA GLU A 27 -20.77 9.24 -7.02
C GLU A 27 -20.61 10.16 -8.22
N ALA A 28 -19.73 11.16 -8.12
CA ALA A 28 -19.42 12.05 -9.22
C ALA A 28 -18.78 11.31 -10.38
N VAL A 29 -17.82 10.44 -10.08
CA VAL A 29 -17.14 9.61 -11.07
C VAL A 29 -18.13 8.66 -11.74
N LYS A 30 -18.98 7.96 -10.98
CA LYS A 30 -20.08 7.13 -11.53
C LYS A 30 -20.96 7.92 -12.49
N LYS A 31 -21.28 9.18 -12.15
CA LYS A 31 -22.18 10.03 -12.93
C LYS A 31 -21.53 10.61 -14.20
N PHE A 32 -20.26 11.01 -14.11
CA PHE A 32 -19.63 11.87 -15.13
C PHE A 32 -18.50 11.21 -15.91
N MET A 33 -17.84 10.18 -15.37
CA MET A 33 -16.73 9.51 -16.03
C MET A 33 -17.21 8.38 -16.94
N ARG A 34 -16.67 8.37 -18.16
CA ARG A 34 -16.79 7.27 -19.12
C ARG A 34 -15.43 6.62 -19.29
N VAL A 35 -15.37 5.31 -19.11
CA VAL A 35 -14.19 4.47 -19.35
C VAL A 35 -14.19 4.04 -20.82
N PRO A 36 -13.20 4.44 -21.62
CA PRO A 36 -13.09 4.02 -23.01
C PRO A 36 -12.92 2.50 -23.12
N LYS A 37 -13.74 1.86 -23.95
CA LYS A 37 -13.52 0.49 -24.44
C LYS A 37 -12.88 0.59 -25.84
N GLY A 38 -12.21 -0.46 -26.29
CA GLY A 38 -11.62 -0.48 -27.65
C GLY A 38 -12.64 -0.14 -28.74
N ALA A 39 -12.15 0.21 -29.94
CA ALA A 39 -12.97 0.51 -31.12
C ALA A 39 -13.96 1.69 -30.96
N GLY A 40 -13.61 2.71 -30.18
CA GLY A 40 -14.39 3.96 -30.09
C GLY A 40 -15.60 3.91 -29.16
N ASN A 41 -15.84 2.78 -28.48
CA ASN A 41 -16.88 2.66 -27.48
C ASN A 41 -16.44 3.15 -26.09
N SER A 42 -17.39 3.43 -25.21
CA SER A 42 -17.11 3.72 -23.80
C SER A 42 -18.26 3.25 -22.92
N VAL A 43 -17.96 2.93 -21.66
CA VAL A 43 -18.96 2.56 -20.65
C VAL A 43 -18.89 3.53 -19.47
N PRO A 44 -19.98 3.72 -18.72
CA PRO A 44 -19.89 4.38 -17.41
C PRO A 44 -18.87 3.67 -16.51
N TRP A 45 -18.18 4.43 -15.68
CA TRP A 45 -17.38 3.84 -14.62
C TRP A 45 -18.30 3.13 -13.61
N ASP A 46 -17.95 1.91 -13.25
CA ASP A 46 -18.75 1.06 -12.39
C ASP A 46 -18.09 0.89 -11.01
N PRO A 47 -18.65 1.46 -9.93
CA PRO A 47 -18.10 1.33 -8.59
C PRO A 47 -18.15 -0.12 -8.06
N GLU A 48 -19.06 -0.96 -8.55
CA GLU A 48 -19.25 -2.32 -8.06
C GLU A 48 -18.14 -3.28 -8.52
N LEU A 49 -17.37 -2.89 -9.55
CA LEU A 49 -16.20 -3.66 -9.98
C LEU A 49 -15.06 -3.60 -8.96
N THR A 50 -14.87 -2.46 -8.29
CA THR A 50 -13.75 -2.23 -7.36
C THR A 50 -14.24 -1.48 -6.10
N PRO A 51 -15.09 -2.10 -5.26
CA PRO A 51 -15.73 -1.45 -4.13
C PRO A 51 -14.74 -0.92 -3.08
N TYR A 52 -13.59 -1.59 -2.91
CA TYR A 52 -12.53 -1.16 -1.99
C TYR A 52 -11.89 0.19 -2.38
N ILE A 53 -12.11 0.71 -3.59
CA ILE A 53 -11.61 2.04 -4.02
C ILE A 53 -12.54 3.18 -3.56
N ILE A 54 -13.81 2.89 -3.22
CA ILE A 54 -14.84 3.89 -2.95
C ILE A 54 -14.53 4.77 -1.75
N GLU A 55 -14.18 4.16 -0.62
CA GLU A 55 -13.85 4.90 0.60
C GLU A 55 -12.57 5.74 0.44
N PRO A 56 -11.44 5.20 -0.07
CA PRO A 56 -10.27 6.01 -0.38
C PRO A 56 -10.58 7.18 -1.33
N MET A 57 -11.40 6.97 -2.38
CA MET A 57 -11.84 8.05 -3.27
C MET A 57 -12.59 9.13 -2.51
N ASN A 58 -13.53 8.76 -1.64
CA ASN A 58 -14.32 9.74 -0.90
C ASN A 58 -13.49 10.50 0.14
N CYS A 59 -12.43 9.88 0.70
CA CYS A 59 -11.49 10.56 1.58
C CYS A 59 -10.74 11.71 0.89
N LEU A 60 -10.56 11.70 -0.43
CA LEU A 60 -9.89 12.77 -1.19
C LEU A 60 -10.65 14.10 -1.18
N ALA A 61 -11.94 14.10 -0.84
CA ALA A 61 -12.74 15.33 -0.65
C ALA A 61 -12.85 15.74 0.83
N SER A 62 -12.31 14.94 1.76
CA SER A 62 -12.37 15.24 3.18
C SER A 62 -11.40 16.37 3.54
N ARG A 63 -11.85 17.26 4.44
CA ARG A 63 -10.98 18.29 5.05
C ARG A 63 -10.28 17.81 6.33
N GLU A 64 -10.55 16.58 6.75
CA GLU A 64 -9.89 15.94 7.90
C GLU A 64 -8.49 15.46 7.57
N TYR A 65 -8.24 15.13 6.29
CA TYR A 65 -6.99 14.53 5.83
C TYR A 65 -6.20 15.50 4.96
N ASP A 66 -4.88 15.47 5.11
CA ASP A 66 -3.93 16.15 4.22
C ASP A 66 -3.50 15.22 3.08
N ALA A 67 -3.59 13.90 3.30
CA ALA A 67 -3.21 12.92 2.31
C ALA A 67 -4.03 11.63 2.38
N VAL A 68 -4.15 10.98 1.22
CA VAL A 68 -4.68 9.63 1.06
C VAL A 68 -3.57 8.74 0.50
N ILE A 69 -3.27 7.64 1.20
CA ILE A 69 -2.25 6.68 0.79
C ILE A 69 -2.94 5.37 0.46
N PHE A 70 -2.79 4.85 -0.75
CA PHE A 70 -3.36 3.57 -1.16
C PHE A 70 -2.28 2.58 -1.55
N VAL A 71 -2.09 1.56 -0.72
CA VAL A 71 -1.20 0.44 -0.98
C VAL A 71 -2.01 -0.75 -1.45
N GLY A 72 -1.64 -1.30 -2.59
CA GLY A 72 -2.27 -2.51 -3.04
C GLY A 72 -1.63 -3.05 -4.30
N PRO A 73 -1.96 -4.29 -4.68
CA PRO A 73 -1.41 -4.91 -5.86
C PRO A 73 -1.79 -4.13 -7.12
N ALA A 74 -1.17 -4.50 -8.23
CA ALA A 74 -1.65 -4.14 -9.55
C ALA A 74 -3.07 -4.68 -9.74
N ARG A 75 -3.77 -4.24 -10.80
CA ARG A 75 -5.09 -4.79 -11.16
C ARG A 75 -6.17 -4.59 -10.09
N THR A 76 -6.03 -3.57 -9.25
CA THR A 76 -7.02 -3.15 -8.25
C THR A 76 -7.93 -2.02 -8.75
N GLY A 77 -7.59 -1.36 -9.86
CA GLY A 77 -8.32 -0.17 -10.30
C GLY A 77 -7.90 1.12 -9.58
N LYS A 78 -6.82 1.09 -8.79
CA LYS A 78 -6.25 2.26 -8.10
C LYS A 78 -6.04 3.47 -9.01
N THR A 79 -5.35 3.32 -10.15
CA THR A 79 -5.11 4.44 -11.07
C THR A 79 -6.40 4.96 -11.72
N ILE A 80 -7.31 4.08 -12.16
CA ILE A 80 -8.55 4.53 -12.84
C ILE A 80 -9.53 5.20 -11.87
N GLY A 81 -9.64 4.71 -10.64
CA GLY A 81 -10.54 5.29 -9.64
C GLY A 81 -9.93 6.50 -8.94
N LEU A 82 -8.74 6.34 -8.34
CA LEU A 82 -8.12 7.35 -7.49
C LEU A 82 -7.45 8.48 -8.28
N ILE A 83 -6.90 8.21 -9.46
CA ILE A 83 -6.24 9.24 -10.29
C ILE A 83 -7.22 9.77 -11.32
N ASP A 84 -7.63 8.95 -12.30
CA ASP A 84 -8.47 9.42 -13.42
C ASP A 84 -9.84 9.91 -12.93
N GLY A 85 -10.43 9.18 -11.98
CA GLY A 85 -11.71 9.57 -11.36
C GLY A 85 -11.60 10.88 -10.60
N TRP A 86 -10.53 11.08 -9.83
CA TRP A 86 -10.33 12.33 -9.11
C TRP A 86 -10.10 13.51 -10.07
N ILE A 87 -9.36 13.32 -11.16
CA ILE A 87 -9.24 14.32 -12.24
C ILE A 87 -10.62 14.68 -12.82
N VAL A 88 -11.48 13.70 -13.08
CA VAL A 88 -12.85 13.99 -13.58
C VAL A 88 -13.66 14.77 -12.56
N TYR A 89 -13.53 14.44 -11.27
CA TYR A 89 -14.17 15.17 -10.18
C TYR A 89 -13.70 16.62 -10.10
N THR A 90 -12.39 16.86 -10.13
CA THR A 90 -11.83 18.22 -10.07
C THR A 90 -12.30 19.03 -11.28
N ILE A 91 -12.29 18.47 -12.50
CA ILE A 91 -12.79 19.20 -13.67
C ILE A 91 -14.28 19.54 -13.55
N VAL A 92 -15.12 18.61 -13.08
CA VAL A 92 -16.59 18.74 -13.20
C VAL A 92 -17.27 19.35 -11.98
N CYS A 93 -16.77 19.06 -10.78
CA CYS A 93 -17.45 19.31 -9.51
C CYS A 93 -16.72 20.31 -8.61
N ASP A 94 -15.39 20.29 -8.61
CA ASP A 94 -14.54 21.18 -7.81
C ASP A 94 -13.34 21.69 -8.63
N PRO A 95 -13.58 22.59 -9.61
CA PRO A 95 -12.55 23.07 -10.53
C PRO A 95 -11.38 23.69 -9.77
N SER A 96 -10.19 23.11 -9.97
CA SER A 96 -8.98 23.44 -9.21
C SER A 96 -7.74 22.91 -9.91
N ASP A 97 -6.61 23.55 -9.64
CA ASP A 97 -5.33 23.14 -10.20
C ASP A 97 -4.87 21.82 -9.58
N MET A 98 -4.44 20.90 -10.45
CA MET A 98 -4.04 19.55 -10.09
C MET A 98 -2.73 19.15 -10.76
N LEU A 99 -1.83 18.55 -9.98
CA LEU A 99 -0.60 17.93 -10.47
C LEU A 99 -0.70 16.40 -10.35
N VAL A 100 -0.41 15.69 -11.44
CA VAL A 100 -0.30 14.23 -11.47
C VAL A 100 1.13 13.87 -11.85
N VAL A 101 1.84 13.13 -11.00
CA VAL A 101 3.22 12.71 -11.21
C VAL A 101 3.25 11.21 -11.52
N GLN A 102 3.72 10.86 -12.73
CA GLN A 102 4.01 9.48 -13.14
C GLN A 102 5.46 9.10 -12.81
N MET A 103 5.81 7.82 -12.91
CA MET A 103 7.18 7.33 -12.69
C MET A 103 8.23 7.90 -13.66
N THR A 104 7.86 8.17 -14.92
CA THR A 104 8.76 8.69 -15.95
C THR A 104 8.02 9.61 -16.92
N GLU A 105 8.76 10.44 -17.67
CA GLU A 105 8.20 11.33 -18.70
C GLU A 105 7.41 10.54 -19.77
N ASP A 106 7.92 9.38 -20.19
CA ASP A 106 7.24 8.51 -21.15
C ASP A 106 5.89 8.02 -20.63
N LYS A 107 5.82 7.65 -19.35
CA LYS A 107 4.57 7.25 -18.71
C LYS A 107 3.61 8.42 -18.50
N ALA A 108 4.11 9.62 -18.20
CA ALA A 108 3.32 10.86 -18.18
C ALA A 108 2.66 11.12 -19.54
N ARG A 109 3.45 11.05 -20.62
CA ARG A 109 2.97 11.22 -21.99
C ARG A 109 1.99 10.13 -22.42
N GLU A 110 2.26 8.88 -22.07
CA GLU A 110 1.37 7.74 -22.33
C GLU A 110 0.03 7.90 -21.62
N HIS A 111 0.05 8.22 -20.33
CA HIS A 111 -1.15 8.44 -19.53
C HIS A 111 -2.00 9.56 -20.15
N SER A 112 -1.39 10.72 -20.43
CA SER A 112 -2.09 11.84 -21.07
C SER A 112 -2.76 11.45 -22.39
N LYS A 113 -1.98 10.94 -23.36
CA LYS A 113 -2.47 10.71 -24.74
C LYS A 113 -3.36 9.49 -24.88
N LYS A 114 -3.01 8.38 -24.22
CA LYS A 114 -3.71 7.10 -24.44
C LYS A 114 -4.89 6.89 -23.49
N ARG A 115 -4.86 7.52 -22.31
CA ARG A 115 -5.86 7.31 -21.26
C ARG A 115 -6.70 8.56 -21.03
N LEU A 116 -6.12 9.66 -20.54
CA LEU A 116 -6.89 10.87 -20.20
C LEU A 116 -7.59 11.50 -21.41
N ASP A 117 -6.88 11.69 -22.53
CA ASP A 117 -7.48 12.24 -23.75
C ASP A 117 -8.70 11.42 -24.22
N ARG A 118 -8.65 10.09 -24.08
CA ARG A 118 -9.79 9.21 -24.45
C ARG A 118 -10.93 9.33 -23.45
N THR A 119 -10.62 9.34 -22.15
CA THR A 119 -11.61 9.55 -21.08
C THR A 119 -12.30 10.90 -21.24
N PHE A 120 -11.56 11.97 -21.52
CA PHE A 120 -12.09 13.33 -21.69
C PHE A 120 -12.97 13.45 -22.92
N ARG A 121 -12.58 12.82 -24.05
CA ARG A 121 -13.40 12.78 -25.27
C ARG A 121 -14.70 12.01 -25.07
N SER A 122 -14.66 10.92 -24.30
CA SER A 122 -15.81 10.05 -24.04
C SER A 122 -16.76 10.62 -22.97
N SER A 123 -16.24 11.43 -22.06
CA SER A 123 -16.99 12.00 -20.93
C SER A 123 -17.56 13.38 -21.29
N ALA A 124 -18.84 13.45 -21.67
CA ALA A 124 -19.47 14.68 -22.17
C ALA A 124 -19.35 15.88 -21.21
N ALA A 125 -19.47 15.64 -19.89
CA ALA A 125 -19.36 16.69 -18.86
C ALA A 125 -17.95 17.29 -18.77
N VAL A 126 -16.92 16.47 -19.02
CA VAL A 126 -15.51 16.89 -19.07
C VAL A 126 -15.23 17.62 -20.37
N LYS A 127 -15.63 17.06 -21.51
CA LYS A 127 -15.46 17.66 -22.84
C LYS A 127 -16.01 19.08 -22.92
N LYS A 128 -17.16 19.35 -22.27
CA LYS A 128 -17.78 20.68 -22.22
C LYS A 128 -16.91 21.73 -21.49
N ARG A 129 -16.04 21.30 -20.59
CA ARG A 129 -15.17 22.16 -19.77
C ARG A 129 -13.74 22.29 -20.32
N MET A 130 -13.37 21.50 -21.31
CA MET A 130 -12.10 21.68 -22.01
C MET A 130 -12.02 23.07 -22.65
N SER A 131 -10.85 23.71 -22.55
CA SER A 131 -10.60 24.97 -23.27
C SER A 131 -10.81 24.78 -24.78
N PRO A 132 -11.46 25.73 -25.47
CA PRO A 132 -11.60 25.68 -26.93
C PRO A 132 -10.31 26.06 -27.66
N ARG A 133 -9.30 26.61 -26.97
CA ARG A 133 -8.03 27.04 -27.59
C ARG A 133 -7.14 25.83 -27.83
N ARG A 134 -6.54 25.76 -29.02
CA ARG A 134 -5.67 24.63 -29.41
C ARG A 134 -4.39 24.56 -28.57
N ASN A 135 -3.81 25.71 -28.20
CA ASN A 135 -2.55 25.80 -27.46
C ASN A 135 -2.68 25.44 -25.97
N ASP A 136 -3.90 25.41 -25.45
CA ASP A 136 -4.23 25.11 -24.06
C ASP A 136 -4.28 23.60 -23.77
N ASN A 137 -4.14 22.77 -24.81
CA ASN A 137 -4.24 21.33 -24.72
C ASN A 137 -2.96 20.66 -25.23
N ASN A 138 -1.95 20.65 -24.37
CA ASN A 138 -0.65 20.05 -24.64
C ASN A 138 -0.58 18.62 -24.09
N VAL A 139 0.56 17.98 -24.27
CA VAL A 139 0.76 16.61 -23.79
C VAL A 139 0.81 16.56 -22.27
N HIS A 140 1.53 17.48 -21.63
CA HIS A 140 1.73 17.47 -20.18
C HIS A 140 0.86 18.48 -19.43
N ASP A 141 0.14 19.34 -20.16
CA ASP A 141 -0.54 20.49 -19.60
C ASP A 141 -1.92 20.63 -20.26
N LYS A 142 -2.97 20.68 -19.46
CA LYS A 142 -4.36 20.84 -19.92
C LYS A 142 -5.00 22.01 -19.18
N THR A 143 -5.47 23.01 -19.92
CA THR A 143 -6.24 24.13 -19.35
C THR A 143 -7.73 23.96 -19.62
N PHE A 144 -8.55 24.28 -18.62
CA PHE A 144 -10.00 24.21 -18.67
C PHE A 144 -10.62 25.61 -18.80
N ARG A 145 -11.91 25.67 -19.15
CA ARG A 145 -12.61 26.93 -19.45
C ARG A 145 -12.73 27.86 -18.25
N ASP A 146 -12.80 27.30 -17.05
CA ASP A 146 -12.82 28.03 -15.78
C ASP A 146 -11.44 28.59 -15.40
N GLY A 147 -10.39 28.25 -16.16
CA GLY A 147 -9.02 28.69 -15.94
C GLY A 147 -8.17 27.71 -15.15
N SER A 148 -8.77 26.66 -14.56
CA SER A 148 -8.00 25.64 -13.85
C SER A 148 -7.09 24.83 -14.78
N PHE A 149 -6.07 24.23 -14.17
CA PHE A 149 -4.94 23.63 -14.87
C PHE A 149 -4.62 22.23 -14.35
N LEU A 150 -4.50 21.27 -15.26
CA LEU A 150 -4.01 19.92 -14.96
C LEU A 150 -2.61 19.73 -15.55
N LYS A 151 -1.63 19.53 -14.68
CA LYS A 151 -0.25 19.18 -15.03
C LYS A 151 -0.01 17.68 -14.89
N ILE A 152 0.65 17.08 -15.86
CA ILE A 152 1.01 15.66 -15.90
C ILE A 152 2.53 15.55 -16.03
N GLY A 153 3.19 15.36 -14.90
CA GLY A 153 4.63 15.38 -14.76
C GLY A 153 5.26 14.04 -14.37
N TRP A 154 6.53 14.12 -14.00
CA TRP A 154 7.38 13.01 -13.54
C TRP A 154 8.32 13.51 -12.42
N PRO A 155 9.05 12.63 -11.72
CA PRO A 155 9.80 13.00 -10.52
C PRO A 155 11.06 13.75 -10.95
N SER A 156 10.96 15.07 -11.04
CA SER A 156 12.07 15.99 -11.30
C SER A 156 11.85 17.26 -10.50
N VAL A 157 12.92 17.91 -10.05
CA VAL A 157 12.83 19.13 -9.24
C VAL A 157 12.06 20.24 -9.94
N ASN A 158 12.22 20.42 -11.25
CA ASN A 158 11.45 21.43 -11.99
C ASN A 158 9.92 21.25 -11.90
N ILE A 159 9.45 20.00 -11.76
CA ILE A 159 8.03 19.67 -11.65
C ILE A 159 7.59 19.73 -10.18
N MET A 160 8.41 19.17 -9.28
CA MET A 160 8.10 19.02 -7.86
C MET A 160 8.27 20.33 -7.06
N SER A 161 9.14 21.22 -7.54
CA SER A 161 9.45 22.53 -6.95
C SER A 161 8.74 23.68 -7.67
N SER A 162 7.83 23.36 -8.60
CA SER A 162 6.98 24.28 -9.37
C SER A 162 5.89 24.96 -8.52
N SER A 163 4.93 25.62 -9.17
CA SER A 163 3.75 26.29 -8.58
C SER A 163 3.01 25.47 -7.52
N ASP A 164 2.23 26.16 -6.70
CA ASP A 164 1.31 25.53 -5.76
C ASP A 164 0.16 24.84 -6.51
N TYR A 165 -0.24 23.67 -6.05
CA TYR A 165 -1.38 22.92 -6.57
C TYR A 165 -2.27 22.56 -5.40
N ARG A 166 -3.58 22.75 -5.56
CA ARG A 166 -4.54 22.35 -4.53
C ARG A 166 -4.55 20.83 -4.38
N PHE A 167 -4.40 20.11 -5.49
CA PHE A 167 -4.42 18.66 -5.52
C PHE A 167 -3.16 18.10 -6.16
N VAL A 168 -2.50 17.15 -5.49
CA VAL A 168 -1.33 16.46 -6.04
C VAL A 168 -1.54 14.96 -5.96
N ALA A 169 -1.26 14.23 -7.04
CA ALA A 169 -1.36 12.78 -7.10
C ALA A 169 -0.04 12.15 -7.58
N LEU A 170 0.52 11.25 -6.78
CA LEU A 170 1.72 10.49 -7.08
C LEU A 170 1.33 9.03 -7.34
N THR A 171 1.61 8.52 -8.53
CA THR A 171 1.22 7.14 -8.91
C THR A 171 2.44 6.26 -9.12
N ASP A 172 2.30 4.98 -8.75
CA ASP A 172 3.41 4.02 -8.73
C ASP A 172 4.62 4.55 -7.94
N TYR A 173 4.34 5.15 -6.78
CA TYR A 173 5.31 5.87 -5.96
C TYR A 173 6.60 5.10 -5.65
N ASP A 174 6.52 3.79 -5.43
CA ASP A 174 7.72 3.00 -5.11
C ASP A 174 8.70 2.89 -6.28
N ARG A 175 8.26 3.19 -7.51
CA ARG A 175 9.11 3.30 -8.69
C ARG A 175 9.87 4.63 -8.78
N PHE A 176 9.56 5.61 -7.91
CA PHE A 176 10.25 6.89 -7.91
C PHE A 176 11.66 6.75 -7.31
N PRO A 177 12.59 7.65 -7.63
CA PRO A 177 13.81 7.81 -6.84
C PRO A 177 13.47 8.10 -5.37
N GLU A 178 14.24 7.55 -4.42
CA GLU A 178 14.04 7.83 -2.99
C GLU A 178 14.33 9.30 -2.64
N ASN A 179 15.22 9.92 -3.40
CA ASN A 179 15.54 11.33 -3.32
C ASN A 179 15.50 11.92 -4.74
N ILE A 180 14.58 12.85 -4.97
CA ILE A 180 14.41 13.51 -6.27
C ILE A 180 15.41 14.67 -6.35
N ASP A 181 16.39 14.53 -7.23
CA ASP A 181 17.51 15.46 -7.47
C ASP A 181 18.13 16.07 -6.20
N SER A 182 18.23 15.27 -5.12
CA SER A 182 18.81 15.65 -3.82
C SER A 182 17.96 16.59 -2.93
N GLU A 183 16.70 16.88 -3.27
CA GLU A 183 15.82 17.76 -2.47
C GLU A 183 14.93 17.03 -1.45
N GLY A 184 14.79 15.71 -1.57
CA GLY A 184 13.99 14.87 -0.67
C GLY A 184 13.08 13.88 -1.37
N ASP A 185 12.24 13.20 -0.57
CA ASP A 185 11.29 12.22 -1.09
C ASP A 185 10.10 12.90 -1.79
N GLY A 186 9.53 12.19 -2.78
CA GLY A 186 8.47 12.75 -3.61
C GLY A 186 7.22 13.16 -2.85
N PHE A 187 6.85 12.45 -1.78
CA PHE A 187 5.68 12.80 -0.97
C PHE A 187 5.89 14.09 -0.19
N SER A 188 7.07 14.28 0.41
CA SER A 188 7.41 15.52 1.11
C SER A 188 7.42 16.73 0.17
N LEU A 189 7.96 16.57 -1.04
CA LEU A 189 7.97 17.63 -2.05
C LEU A 189 6.55 17.96 -2.56
N ALA A 190 5.74 16.92 -2.84
CA ALA A 190 4.35 17.07 -3.25
C ALA A 190 3.49 17.77 -2.18
N SER A 191 3.61 17.32 -0.93
CA SER A 191 2.84 17.87 0.20
C SER A 191 3.08 19.37 0.37
N LYS A 192 4.33 19.84 0.16
CA LYS A 192 4.66 21.27 0.21
C LYS A 192 3.85 22.11 -0.79
N ARG A 193 3.46 21.57 -1.96
CA ARG A 193 2.67 22.29 -2.97
C ARG A 193 1.21 22.50 -2.55
N THR A 194 0.71 21.65 -1.66
CA THR A 194 -0.66 21.73 -1.15
C THR A 194 -0.79 22.62 0.11
N THR A 195 0.34 22.96 0.75
CA THR A 195 0.37 23.66 2.05
C THR A 195 -0.37 25.00 2.05
N THR A 196 -0.28 25.78 0.97
CA THR A 196 -0.94 27.10 0.88
C THR A 196 -2.46 27.00 0.85
N PHE A 197 -3.00 25.84 0.48
CA PHE A 197 -4.44 25.55 0.47
C PHE A 197 -4.97 25.03 1.81
N MET A 198 -4.12 24.87 2.84
CA MET A 198 -4.50 24.43 4.19
C MET A 198 -5.37 23.16 4.14
N SER A 199 -6.52 23.14 4.82
CA SER A 199 -7.46 22.01 4.86
C SER A 199 -8.18 21.73 3.53
N ALA A 200 -7.99 22.56 2.51
CA ALA A 200 -8.53 22.34 1.16
C ALA A 200 -7.51 21.70 0.21
N GLY A 201 -6.23 21.61 0.61
CA GLY A 201 -5.18 20.90 -0.12
C GLY A 201 -5.23 19.40 0.17
N MET A 202 -4.91 18.57 -0.84
CA MET A 202 -4.89 17.11 -0.68
C MET A 202 -3.79 16.47 -1.53
N THR A 203 -3.06 15.53 -0.93
CA THR A 203 -2.05 14.70 -1.61
C THR A 203 -2.47 13.23 -1.67
N LEU A 204 -2.62 12.69 -2.87
CA LEU A 204 -2.83 11.25 -3.09
C LEU A 204 -1.52 10.56 -3.43
N VAL A 205 -1.27 9.41 -2.82
CA VAL A 205 -0.19 8.52 -3.22
C VAL A 205 -0.73 7.10 -3.39
N GLU A 206 -0.52 6.49 -4.55
CA GLU A 206 -0.85 5.09 -4.78
C GLU A 206 0.37 4.32 -5.30
N SER A 207 0.55 3.09 -4.82
CA SER A 207 1.61 2.20 -5.32
C SER A 207 1.37 0.74 -4.93
N SER A 208 1.97 -0.17 -5.69
CA SER A 208 2.34 -1.49 -5.16
C SER A 208 3.60 -1.35 -4.29
N PRO A 209 3.73 -2.09 -3.16
CA PRO A 209 4.91 -2.02 -2.31
C PRO A 209 6.10 -2.71 -2.99
N GLY A 210 7.02 -1.93 -3.55
CA GLY A 210 8.20 -2.39 -4.29
C GLY A 210 9.51 -2.34 -3.51
N ARG A 211 9.49 -1.71 -2.32
CA ARG A 211 10.65 -1.57 -1.43
C ARG A 211 10.77 -2.76 -0.47
N ASP A 212 12.00 -3.22 -0.29
CA ASP A 212 12.30 -4.37 0.55
C ASP A 212 12.18 -4.02 2.03
N ILE A 213 11.97 -5.04 2.86
CA ILE A 213 11.89 -4.89 4.31
C ILE A 213 13.29 -4.56 4.87
N CYS A 214 13.42 -3.42 5.54
CA CYS A 214 14.70 -2.91 6.04
C CYS A 214 15.21 -3.64 7.30
N ASP A 215 14.31 -4.26 8.06
CA ASP A 215 14.64 -4.96 9.31
C ASP A 215 14.08 -6.39 9.29
N SER A 216 14.97 -7.37 9.08
CA SER A 216 14.62 -8.79 9.06
C SER A 216 14.17 -9.33 10.42
N LYS A 217 14.50 -8.65 11.51
CA LYS A 217 14.09 -8.99 12.87
C LYS A 217 12.79 -8.31 13.27
N TRP A 218 12.22 -7.48 12.41
CA TRP A 218 10.97 -6.80 12.70
C TRP A 218 9.87 -7.80 13.06
N ARG A 219 9.05 -7.39 14.04
CA ARG A 219 7.86 -8.13 14.47
C ARG A 219 6.68 -7.18 14.43
N ARG A 220 5.61 -7.66 13.81
CA ARG A 220 4.34 -6.95 13.70
C ARG A 220 3.77 -6.72 15.10
N LYS A 221 3.56 -5.45 15.49
CA LYS A 221 3.00 -5.11 16.81
C LYS A 221 1.47 -5.00 16.79
N SER A 222 0.89 -4.66 15.65
CA SER A 222 -0.55 -4.60 15.44
C SER A 222 -0.95 -5.33 14.16
N PRO A 223 -2.17 -5.86 14.05
CA PRO A 223 -2.64 -6.52 12.82
C PRO A 223 -2.59 -5.65 11.57
N HIS A 224 -2.54 -4.32 11.72
CA HIS A 224 -2.57 -3.35 10.63
C HIS A 224 -1.21 -2.71 10.36
N GLU A 225 -0.19 -2.98 11.17
CA GLU A 225 1.14 -2.42 10.98
C GLU A 225 1.86 -3.09 9.81
N ALA A 226 2.36 -2.27 8.89
CA ALA A 226 3.23 -2.73 7.82
C ALA A 226 4.68 -2.87 8.33
N PRO A 227 5.46 -3.83 7.78
CA PRO A 227 6.88 -3.90 8.09
C PRO A 227 7.62 -2.60 7.70
N PRO A 228 8.76 -2.30 8.33
CA PRO A 228 9.52 -1.10 8.02
C PRO A 228 10.16 -1.22 6.64
N THR A 229 9.72 -0.37 5.73
CA THR A 229 10.30 -0.19 4.39
C THR A 229 10.51 1.31 4.16
N THR A 230 11.28 1.66 3.12
CA THR A 230 11.16 2.97 2.48
C THR A 230 9.91 3.00 1.57
N GLY A 231 9.59 4.14 0.95
CA GLY A 231 8.48 4.23 -0.01
C GLY A 231 7.08 4.22 0.62
N ILE A 232 6.13 3.60 -0.08
CA ILE A 232 4.69 3.72 0.16
C ILE A 232 4.25 3.14 1.50
N LEU A 233 4.83 2.01 1.95
CA LEU A 233 4.46 1.41 3.23
C LEU A 233 4.97 2.24 4.42
N SER A 234 6.06 3.00 4.23
CA SER A 234 6.48 4.04 5.19
C SER A 234 5.38 5.10 5.34
N LEU A 235 4.81 5.58 4.23
CA LEU A 235 3.72 6.55 4.25
C LEU A 235 2.44 5.96 4.84
N TYR A 236 2.11 4.72 4.50
CA TYR A 236 0.99 3.99 5.08
C TYR A 236 1.08 3.92 6.61
N ASN A 237 2.28 3.62 7.13
CA ASN A 237 2.51 3.53 8.56
C ASN A 237 2.40 4.87 9.31
N ARG A 238 2.51 6.01 8.62
CA ARG A 238 2.27 7.37 9.18
C ARG A 238 0.77 7.69 9.30
N GLY A 239 -0.08 7.02 8.52
CA GLY A 239 -1.53 7.21 8.53
C GLY A 239 -2.27 6.46 9.63
N ASP A 240 -3.57 6.29 9.43
CA ASP A 240 -4.51 5.58 10.31
C ASP A 240 -4.58 4.06 10.06
N ARG A 241 -3.84 3.56 9.07
CA ARG A 241 -3.55 2.14 8.81
C ARG A 241 -4.81 1.29 8.67
N ARG A 242 -5.54 1.48 7.58
CA ARG A 242 -6.75 0.73 7.23
C ARG A 242 -6.41 -0.54 6.47
N ARG A 243 -7.01 -1.65 6.88
CA ARG A 243 -6.92 -2.95 6.20
C ARG A 243 -8.29 -3.38 5.70
N TRP A 244 -8.33 -4.11 4.59
CA TRP A 244 -9.56 -4.57 3.96
C TRP A 244 -9.99 -5.92 4.55
N TYR A 245 -11.25 -6.01 4.98
CA TYR A 245 -11.84 -7.20 5.59
C TYR A 245 -13.05 -7.67 4.82
N TRP A 246 -13.26 -8.99 4.80
CA TRP A 246 -14.45 -9.65 4.27
C TRP A 246 -15.21 -10.36 5.39
N PRO A 247 -16.56 -10.33 5.38
CA PRO A 247 -17.35 -11.19 6.25
C PRO A 247 -17.29 -12.63 5.74
N CYS A 248 -16.96 -13.58 6.61
CA CYS A 248 -16.98 -14.99 6.25
C CYS A 248 -18.42 -15.46 5.93
N PRO A 249 -18.68 -16.13 4.80
CA PRO A 249 -20.03 -16.60 4.47
C PRO A 249 -20.52 -17.76 5.36
N HIS A 250 -19.62 -18.38 6.13
CA HIS A 250 -19.92 -19.53 6.99
C HIS A 250 -20.21 -19.14 8.44
N CYS A 251 -19.38 -18.27 9.03
CA CYS A 251 -19.50 -17.87 10.44
C CYS A 251 -19.77 -16.38 10.67
N GLY A 252 -19.81 -15.55 9.63
CA GLY A 252 -20.00 -14.10 9.74
C GLY A 252 -18.77 -13.32 10.22
N GLU A 253 -17.80 -13.98 10.86
CA GLU A 253 -16.57 -13.33 11.34
C GLU A 253 -15.77 -12.69 10.20
N TYR A 254 -15.22 -11.51 10.47
CA TYR A 254 -14.46 -10.76 9.48
C TYR A 254 -12.99 -11.18 9.48
N PHE A 255 -12.42 -11.30 8.29
CA PHE A 255 -11.01 -11.62 8.12
C PHE A 255 -10.41 -10.89 6.91
N GLN A 256 -9.08 -10.75 6.89
CA GLN A 256 -8.38 -10.15 5.77
C GLN A 256 -8.16 -11.22 4.68
N PRO A 257 -8.51 -10.95 3.41
CA PRO A 257 -8.18 -11.83 2.30
C PRO A 257 -6.69 -11.70 1.95
N ALA A 258 -5.85 -12.28 2.80
CA ALA A 258 -4.40 -12.21 2.76
C ALA A 258 -3.77 -13.47 2.15
N MET A 259 -2.47 -13.38 1.81
CA MET A 259 -1.68 -14.53 1.34
C MET A 259 -1.74 -15.72 2.30
N ASP A 260 -1.65 -15.47 3.61
CA ASP A 260 -1.65 -16.52 4.64
C ASP A 260 -2.95 -17.34 4.68
N ALA A 261 -4.07 -16.78 4.21
CA ALA A 261 -5.36 -17.47 4.15
C ALA A 261 -5.54 -18.27 2.85
N MET A 262 -4.68 -18.07 1.83
CA MET A 262 -4.75 -18.80 0.56
C MET A 262 -4.07 -20.16 0.70
N THR A 263 -4.79 -21.24 0.39
CA THR A 263 -4.31 -22.61 0.55
C THR A 263 -4.90 -23.54 -0.51
N GLY A 264 -4.73 -24.86 -0.38
CA GLY A 264 -5.25 -25.87 -1.29
C GLY A 264 -4.33 -26.24 -2.46
N TYR A 265 -3.27 -25.45 -2.69
CA TYR A 265 -2.41 -25.58 -3.86
C TYR A 265 -1.02 -26.20 -3.57
N ARG A 266 -0.66 -26.46 -2.30
CA ARG A 266 0.71 -26.88 -1.92
C ARG A 266 1.02 -28.37 -2.16
N ASN A 267 0.01 -29.23 -2.31
CA ASN A 267 0.19 -30.69 -2.44
C ASN A 267 0.21 -31.19 -3.89
N GLU A 268 0.06 -30.29 -4.86
CA GLU A 268 0.03 -30.62 -6.29
C GLU A 268 1.31 -30.10 -6.96
N PRO A 269 2.14 -30.96 -7.56
CA PRO A 269 3.41 -30.56 -8.18
C PRO A 269 3.25 -29.74 -9.46
N ASP A 270 2.14 -29.91 -10.21
CA ASP A 270 1.89 -29.14 -11.42
C ASP A 270 1.31 -27.75 -11.07
N PRO A 271 2.01 -26.63 -11.37
CA PRO A 271 1.54 -25.28 -11.04
C PRO A 271 0.16 -24.95 -11.59
N PHE A 272 -0.18 -25.52 -12.76
CA PHE A 272 -1.47 -25.27 -13.38
C PHE A 272 -2.61 -25.88 -12.55
N LYS A 273 -2.58 -27.19 -12.32
CA LYS A 273 -3.56 -27.89 -11.47
C LYS A 273 -3.59 -27.35 -10.04
N ALA A 274 -2.43 -27.08 -9.46
CA ALA A 274 -2.31 -26.49 -8.13
C ALA A 274 -3.05 -25.15 -8.04
N SER A 275 -2.93 -24.32 -9.08
CA SER A 275 -3.57 -23.01 -9.12
C SER A 275 -5.11 -23.09 -9.21
N GLU A 276 -5.66 -24.09 -9.89
CA GLU A 276 -7.11 -24.31 -9.97
C GLU A 276 -7.69 -24.79 -8.64
N ALA A 277 -6.89 -25.52 -7.84
CA ALA A 277 -7.26 -25.99 -6.51
C ALA A 277 -7.17 -24.92 -5.41
N ALA A 278 -6.71 -23.70 -5.73
CA ALA A 278 -6.52 -22.64 -4.74
C ALA A 278 -7.85 -22.08 -4.20
N TYR A 279 -7.96 -22.02 -2.88
CA TYR A 279 -9.10 -21.43 -2.17
C TYR A 279 -8.64 -20.67 -0.93
N LEU A 280 -9.51 -19.82 -0.38
CA LEU A 280 -9.28 -19.18 0.90
C LEU A 280 -9.87 -20.03 2.03
N LEU A 281 -9.12 -20.18 3.12
CA LEU A 281 -9.57 -20.80 4.34
C LEU A 281 -9.89 -19.71 5.37
N CYS A 282 -11.09 -19.72 5.94
CA CYS A 282 -11.43 -18.77 6.99
C CYS A 282 -10.55 -19.04 8.24
N PRO A 283 -9.84 -18.04 8.79
CA PRO A 283 -9.01 -18.24 9.98
C PRO A 283 -9.81 -18.49 11.27
N HIS A 284 -11.12 -18.23 11.26
CA HIS A 284 -11.99 -18.37 12.44
C HIS A 284 -12.70 -19.72 12.51
N CYS A 285 -13.28 -20.17 11.39
CA CYS A 285 -14.09 -21.40 11.33
C CYS A 285 -13.51 -22.49 10.41
N SER A 286 -12.40 -22.23 9.74
CA SER A 286 -11.80 -23.13 8.73
C SER A 286 -12.75 -23.48 7.56
N GLY A 287 -13.78 -22.66 7.33
CA GLY A 287 -14.66 -22.80 6.18
C GLY A 287 -13.93 -22.49 4.88
N ILE A 288 -14.15 -23.33 3.86
CA ILE A 288 -13.57 -23.17 2.52
C ILE A 288 -14.36 -22.11 1.75
N ILE A 289 -13.66 -21.12 1.19
CA ILE A 289 -14.24 -20.05 0.38
C ILE A 289 -13.66 -20.18 -1.02
N THR A 290 -14.54 -20.43 -1.99
CA THR A 290 -14.20 -20.63 -3.40
C THR A 290 -14.15 -19.30 -4.16
N ALA A 291 -13.52 -19.32 -5.35
CA ALA A 291 -13.31 -18.12 -6.15
C ALA A 291 -14.60 -17.44 -6.63
N GLU A 292 -15.73 -18.17 -6.75
CA GLU A 292 -17.00 -17.57 -7.16
C GLU A 292 -17.52 -16.54 -6.15
N LYS A 293 -17.20 -16.73 -4.86
CA LYS A 293 -17.60 -15.83 -3.78
C LYS A 293 -16.84 -14.52 -3.75
N LYS A 294 -15.71 -14.41 -4.47
CA LYS A 294 -14.83 -13.23 -4.45
C LYS A 294 -15.58 -11.91 -4.74
N ARG A 295 -16.47 -11.90 -5.73
CA ARG A 295 -17.21 -10.67 -6.10
C ARG A 295 -18.18 -10.26 -5.00
N GLU A 296 -18.95 -11.21 -4.47
CA GLU A 296 -19.89 -11.01 -3.36
C GLU A 296 -19.16 -10.49 -2.11
N LEU A 297 -18.04 -11.11 -1.74
CA LEU A 297 -17.24 -10.73 -0.58
C LEU A 297 -16.60 -9.35 -0.74
N ASN A 298 -16.14 -9.00 -1.94
CA ASN A 298 -15.67 -7.64 -2.23
C ASN A 298 -16.79 -6.60 -2.08
N SER A 299 -18.01 -6.89 -2.52
CA SER A 299 -19.14 -5.98 -2.35
C SER A 299 -19.54 -5.79 -0.88
N ALA A 300 -19.33 -6.81 -0.04
CA ALA A 300 -19.59 -6.75 1.40
C ALA A 300 -18.36 -6.34 2.26
N GLY A 301 -17.23 -6.05 1.62
CA GLY A 301 -15.99 -5.78 2.32
C GLY A 301 -15.97 -4.40 2.99
N VAL A 302 -15.16 -4.28 4.04
CA VAL A 302 -15.05 -3.06 4.85
C VAL A 302 -13.60 -2.69 5.12
N TRP A 303 -13.31 -1.39 5.16
CA TRP A 303 -12.03 -0.89 5.66
C TRP A 303 -12.10 -0.71 7.17
N LEU A 304 -11.19 -1.35 7.90
CA LEU A 304 -11.09 -1.24 9.34
C LEU A 304 -9.83 -0.47 9.72
N ARG A 305 -9.92 0.58 10.54
CA ARG A 305 -8.75 1.34 11.02
C ARG A 305 -8.00 0.57 12.11
N GLU A 306 -6.71 0.85 12.27
CA GLU A 306 -5.95 0.29 13.41
C GLU A 306 -6.61 0.72 14.74
N GLY A 307 -6.72 -0.22 15.68
CA GLY A 307 -7.39 0.00 16.96
C GLY A 307 -8.89 -0.31 16.97
N GLN A 308 -9.50 -0.52 15.79
CA GLN A 308 -10.88 -0.99 15.68
C GLN A 308 -10.95 -2.51 15.58
N VAL A 309 -12.07 -3.05 16.03
CA VAL A 309 -12.47 -4.46 15.87
C VAL A 309 -13.89 -4.48 15.31
N ILE A 310 -14.18 -5.45 14.46
CA ILE A 310 -15.52 -5.67 13.91
C ILE A 310 -16.02 -7.06 14.32
N ASP A 311 -17.25 -7.14 14.81
CA ASP A 311 -17.88 -8.41 15.20
C ASP A 311 -18.57 -9.10 14.01
N CYS A 312 -19.06 -10.32 14.21
CA CYS A 312 -19.78 -11.10 13.20
C CYS A 312 -21.10 -10.48 12.72
N ASN A 313 -21.64 -9.50 13.44
CA ASN A 313 -22.85 -8.75 13.05
C ASN A 313 -22.51 -7.46 12.27
N GLY A 314 -21.23 -7.17 12.07
CA GLY A 314 -20.75 -5.97 11.38
C GLY A 314 -20.66 -4.72 12.27
N ASN A 315 -20.78 -4.86 13.59
CA ASN A 315 -20.63 -3.72 14.50
C ASN A 315 -19.15 -3.43 14.73
N VAL A 316 -18.74 -2.19 14.45
CA VAL A 316 -17.36 -1.73 14.66
C VAL A 316 -17.25 -1.10 16.04
N SER A 317 -16.26 -1.55 16.82
CA SER A 317 -15.91 -1.05 18.15
C SER A 317 -14.40 -0.78 18.26
N GLY A 318 -13.94 -0.23 19.38
CA GLY A 318 -12.54 0.15 19.61
C GLY A 318 -12.20 1.60 19.22
N GLU A 319 -11.07 2.08 19.73
CA GLU A 319 -10.60 3.45 19.48
C GLU A 319 -9.76 3.48 18.18
N PRO A 320 -10.21 4.17 17.12
CA PRO A 320 -9.45 4.23 15.88
C PRO A 320 -8.20 5.09 16.04
N ARG A 321 -7.09 4.63 15.45
CA ARG A 321 -5.88 5.43 15.26
C ARG A 321 -6.24 6.73 14.54
N ARG A 322 -5.91 7.86 15.17
CA ARG A 322 -6.11 9.20 14.59
C ARG A 322 -4.85 9.62 13.84
N SER A 323 -5.03 10.10 12.60
CA SER A 323 -3.95 10.68 11.80
C SER A 323 -4.54 11.67 10.80
N ARG A 324 -3.72 12.61 10.33
CA ARG A 324 -4.06 13.49 9.19
C ARG A 324 -3.88 12.80 7.84
N ILE A 325 -3.45 11.52 7.84
CA ILE A 325 -3.30 10.73 6.62
C ILE A 325 -4.26 9.53 6.71
N ALA A 326 -5.19 9.43 5.75
CA ALA A 326 -5.99 8.23 5.56
C ALA A 326 -5.17 7.23 4.74
N SER A 327 -4.76 6.13 5.35
CA SER A 327 -3.90 5.13 4.68
C SER A 327 -4.59 3.79 4.58
N PHE A 328 -4.53 3.18 3.40
CA PHE A 328 -5.25 1.97 3.04
C PHE A 328 -4.27 0.93 2.50
N TRP A 329 -4.42 -0.32 2.92
CA TRP A 329 -3.62 -1.44 2.41
C TRP A 329 -4.44 -2.71 2.22
N MET A 330 -4.45 -3.24 0.99
CA MET A 330 -5.08 -4.51 0.64
C MET A 330 -4.11 -5.42 -0.12
N GLU A 331 -4.40 -6.73 -0.11
CA GLU A 331 -3.59 -7.76 -0.77
C GLU A 331 -4.25 -8.35 -2.04
N GLY A 332 -3.45 -9.11 -2.79
CA GLY A 332 -3.77 -9.80 -4.04
C GLY A 332 -5.13 -10.48 -4.11
N PRO A 333 -5.52 -11.31 -3.12
CA PRO A 333 -6.75 -12.09 -3.21
C PRO A 333 -8.01 -11.25 -3.43
N ALA A 334 -8.05 -10.01 -2.94
CA ALA A 334 -9.18 -9.11 -3.14
C ALA A 334 -9.18 -8.34 -4.47
N ALA A 335 -8.06 -8.27 -5.21
CA ALA A 335 -7.94 -7.46 -6.43
C ALA A 335 -8.92 -7.92 -7.54
N ALA A 336 -9.81 -7.05 -8.00
CA ALA A 336 -10.93 -7.44 -8.86
C ALA A 336 -10.53 -8.00 -10.24
N TYR A 337 -9.45 -7.49 -10.85
CA TYR A 337 -9.03 -7.87 -12.20
C TYR A 337 -7.97 -8.98 -12.23
N GLN A 338 -7.89 -9.78 -11.16
CA GLN A 338 -6.97 -10.91 -11.05
C GLN A 338 -7.70 -12.11 -10.43
N THR A 339 -7.58 -13.28 -11.06
CA THR A 339 -8.13 -14.53 -10.50
C THR A 339 -7.16 -15.14 -9.49
N TRP A 340 -7.66 -15.94 -8.55
CA TRP A 340 -6.81 -16.65 -7.60
C TRP A 340 -5.92 -17.68 -8.29
N ALA A 341 -6.43 -18.37 -9.31
CA ALA A 341 -5.62 -19.27 -10.14
C ALA A 341 -4.44 -18.52 -10.78
N GLN A 342 -4.65 -17.37 -11.42
CA GLN A 342 -3.55 -16.57 -11.96
C GLN A 342 -2.56 -16.10 -10.89
N LEU A 343 -3.05 -15.71 -9.71
CA LEU A 343 -2.23 -15.24 -8.60
C LEU A 343 -1.33 -16.35 -8.05
N VAL A 344 -1.89 -17.54 -7.84
CA VAL A 344 -1.17 -18.73 -7.34
C VAL A 344 -0.27 -19.33 -8.40
N TYR A 345 -0.70 -19.42 -9.66
CA TYR A 345 0.12 -19.91 -10.77
C TYR A 345 1.42 -19.11 -10.87
N LYS A 346 1.33 -17.77 -10.88
CA LYS A 346 2.51 -16.90 -10.91
C LYS A 346 3.43 -17.11 -9.72
N LEU A 347 2.87 -17.30 -8.53
CA LEU A 347 3.65 -17.56 -7.32
C LEU A 347 4.43 -18.87 -7.45
N LEU A 348 3.75 -19.96 -7.84
CA LEU A 348 4.36 -21.28 -7.96
C LEU A 348 5.43 -21.31 -9.07
N THR A 349 5.17 -20.72 -10.22
CA THR A 349 6.18 -20.61 -11.29
C THR A 349 7.40 -19.80 -10.83
N ALA A 350 7.19 -18.71 -10.08
CA ALA A 350 8.29 -17.91 -9.56
C ALA A 350 9.10 -18.62 -8.45
N GLU A 351 8.44 -19.43 -7.62
CA GLU A 351 9.09 -20.31 -6.63
C GLU A 351 9.94 -21.40 -7.34
N GLN A 352 9.40 -22.04 -8.39
CA GLN A 352 10.15 -23.01 -9.20
C GLN A 352 11.35 -22.39 -9.93
N GLU A 353 11.21 -21.19 -10.47
CA GLU A 353 12.32 -20.46 -11.10
C GLU A 353 13.41 -20.14 -10.07
N TYR A 354 13.02 -19.72 -8.87
CA TYR A 354 13.96 -19.48 -7.77
C TYR A 354 14.69 -20.77 -7.37
N GLU A 355 13.99 -21.90 -7.25
CA GLU A 355 14.60 -23.19 -6.93
C GLU A 355 15.59 -23.66 -8.02
N ALA A 356 15.28 -23.39 -9.29
CA ALA A 356 16.13 -23.78 -10.42
C ALA A 356 17.34 -22.86 -10.64
N THR A 357 17.22 -21.57 -10.37
CA THR A 357 18.22 -20.55 -10.77
C THR A 357 18.88 -19.82 -9.60
N GLY A 358 18.27 -19.84 -8.41
CA GLY A 358 18.62 -19.00 -7.27
C GLY A 358 18.23 -17.52 -7.43
N SER A 359 17.62 -17.11 -8.55
CA SER A 359 17.22 -15.72 -8.79
C SER A 359 15.92 -15.37 -8.06
N GLU A 360 15.96 -14.31 -7.25
CA GLU A 360 14.80 -13.83 -6.49
C GLU A 360 13.96 -12.78 -7.26
N GLU A 361 14.37 -12.38 -8.47
CA GLU A 361 13.77 -11.24 -9.18
C GLU A 361 12.30 -11.46 -9.53
N THR A 362 11.96 -12.60 -10.15
CA THR A 362 10.58 -12.94 -10.53
C THR A 362 9.71 -13.09 -9.29
N LEU A 363 10.21 -13.79 -8.26
CA LEU A 363 9.50 -13.98 -7.00
C LEU A 363 9.21 -12.63 -6.32
N ARG A 364 10.21 -11.77 -6.20
CA ARG A 364 10.06 -10.41 -5.68
C ARG A 364 9.02 -9.62 -6.47
N ALA A 365 9.04 -9.70 -7.81
CA ALA A 365 8.07 -9.00 -8.65
C ALA A 365 6.63 -9.45 -8.38
N VAL A 366 6.41 -10.77 -8.22
CA VAL A 366 5.09 -11.36 -7.91
C VAL A 366 4.62 -10.95 -6.52
N ILE A 367 5.47 -11.03 -5.50
CA ILE A 367 5.12 -10.62 -4.13
C ILE A 367 4.76 -9.13 -4.06
N ASN A 368 5.59 -8.28 -4.64
CA ASN A 368 5.38 -6.82 -4.64
C ASN A 368 4.16 -6.40 -5.47
N THR A 369 4.05 -6.91 -6.70
CA THR A 369 3.11 -6.38 -7.69
C THR A 369 1.77 -7.10 -7.67
N ASP A 370 1.76 -8.43 -7.57
CA ASP A 370 0.53 -9.23 -7.65
C ASP A 370 -0.08 -9.47 -6.26
N TRP A 371 0.73 -9.75 -5.23
CA TRP A 371 0.24 -9.93 -3.86
C TRP A 371 0.09 -8.61 -3.10
N GLY A 372 0.82 -7.56 -3.49
CA GLY A 372 0.76 -6.27 -2.81
C GLY A 372 1.42 -6.31 -1.44
N LEU A 373 2.47 -7.12 -1.30
CA LEU A 373 3.25 -7.31 -0.08
C LEU A 373 4.70 -6.89 -0.32
N PRO A 374 5.40 -6.30 0.68
CA PRO A 374 6.82 -6.03 0.53
C PRO A 374 7.62 -7.33 0.60
N TYR A 375 8.66 -7.41 -0.20
CA TYR A 375 9.53 -8.58 -0.27
C TYR A 375 10.56 -8.60 0.87
N LEU A 376 10.76 -9.78 1.47
CA LEU A 376 11.86 -10.07 2.37
C LEU A 376 12.84 -10.99 1.63
N PRO A 377 14.07 -10.55 1.33
CA PRO A 377 15.07 -11.39 0.67
C PRO A 377 15.29 -12.73 1.39
N ARG A 378 15.39 -13.83 0.64
CA ARG A 378 15.49 -15.19 1.23
C ARG A 378 16.76 -15.36 2.06
N ALA A 379 17.87 -14.76 1.62
CA ALA A 379 19.11 -14.70 2.41
C ALA A 379 18.92 -14.08 3.80
N SER A 380 17.98 -13.14 3.96
CA SER A 380 17.64 -12.56 5.27
C SER A 380 16.72 -13.46 6.12
N MET A 381 16.00 -14.40 5.51
CA MET A 381 15.23 -15.42 6.22
C MET A 381 16.10 -16.56 6.77
N GLU A 382 17.19 -16.90 6.07
CA GLU A 382 18.13 -17.96 6.46
C GLU A 382 18.99 -17.61 7.69
N GLN A 383 19.04 -16.33 8.10
CA GLN A 383 19.50 -15.94 9.43
C GLN A 383 18.52 -16.51 10.46
N ARG A 384 18.73 -17.78 10.83
CA ARG A 384 17.91 -18.59 11.74
C ARG A 384 17.34 -17.71 12.85
N LYS A 385 16.01 -17.58 12.84
CA LYS A 385 15.25 -16.85 13.87
C LYS A 385 15.72 -17.33 15.24
N SER A 386 16.31 -16.43 16.03
CA SER A 386 16.70 -16.71 17.43
C SER A 386 15.57 -17.34 18.23
N GLU A 387 14.32 -17.07 17.85
CA GLU A 387 13.09 -17.63 18.41
C GLU A 387 12.93 -19.14 18.20
N LEU A 388 13.36 -19.72 17.06
CA LEU A 388 13.33 -21.18 16.87
C LEU A 388 14.33 -21.88 17.79
N LEU A 389 15.40 -21.17 18.20
CA LEU A 389 16.34 -21.65 19.21
C LEU A 389 15.79 -21.43 20.62
N GLU A 390 15.08 -20.32 20.85
CA GLU A 390 14.43 -19.99 22.13
C GLU A 390 13.24 -20.91 22.46
N GLN A 391 12.40 -21.24 21.48
CA GLN A 391 11.32 -22.22 21.65
C GLN A 391 11.83 -23.65 21.87
N ARG A 392 13.09 -23.90 21.48
CA ARG A 392 13.81 -25.15 21.76
C ARG A 392 14.64 -25.07 23.04
N ALA A 393 14.61 -23.95 23.77
CA ALA A 393 15.32 -23.83 25.02
C ALA A 393 14.63 -24.69 26.08
N GLU A 394 15.37 -25.64 26.64
CA GLU A 394 14.90 -26.47 27.74
C GLU A 394 15.05 -25.69 29.07
N PRO A 395 14.05 -25.76 29.96
CA PRO A 395 14.15 -25.12 31.27
C PRO A 395 15.16 -25.88 32.13
N VAL A 396 16.36 -25.32 32.29
CA VAL A 396 17.40 -25.83 33.19
C VAL A 396 17.40 -25.03 34.50
N PRO A 397 17.27 -25.68 35.67
CA PRO A 397 17.36 -24.99 36.95
C PRO A 397 18.71 -24.27 37.11
N SER A 398 18.68 -23.02 37.59
CA SER A 398 19.90 -22.29 37.90
C SER A 398 20.75 -23.04 38.93
N ARG A 399 22.07 -23.05 38.75
CA ARG A 399 23.06 -23.77 39.58
C ARG A 399 22.92 -25.28 39.58
N SER A 400 22.21 -25.84 38.61
CA SER A 400 22.18 -27.29 38.37
C SER A 400 23.03 -27.65 37.15
N VAL A 401 23.71 -28.78 37.20
CA VAL A 401 24.47 -29.33 36.07
C VAL A 401 23.62 -30.43 35.44
N PRO A 402 23.09 -30.25 34.20
CA PRO A 402 22.29 -31.26 33.52
C PRO A 402 23.07 -32.54 33.21
N ASP A 403 22.34 -33.65 33.13
CA ASP A 403 22.86 -34.92 32.65
C ASP A 403 23.30 -34.78 31.18
N GLY A 404 24.60 -34.95 30.92
CA GLY A 404 25.21 -34.76 29.59
C GLY A 404 26.30 -33.70 29.52
N VAL A 405 26.49 -32.91 30.58
CA VAL A 405 27.65 -32.01 30.72
C VAL A 405 28.91 -32.82 31.02
N ASN A 406 29.93 -32.70 30.17
CA ASN A 406 31.23 -33.36 30.35
C ASN A 406 32.21 -32.50 31.16
N PHE A 407 32.20 -31.18 30.95
CA PHE A 407 33.07 -30.25 31.66
C PHE A 407 32.44 -28.86 31.76
N LEU A 408 32.93 -28.09 32.74
CA LEU A 408 32.49 -26.71 33.00
C LEU A 408 33.61 -25.73 32.64
N VAL A 409 33.23 -24.58 32.07
CA VAL A 409 34.11 -23.45 31.84
C VAL A 409 33.49 -22.22 32.48
N ALA A 410 34.23 -21.59 33.40
CA ALA A 410 33.90 -20.28 33.92
C ALA A 410 34.61 -19.22 33.08
N THR A 411 33.84 -18.34 32.43
CA THR A 411 34.36 -17.17 31.75
C THR A 411 34.11 -15.94 32.61
N VAL A 412 35.14 -15.09 32.72
CA VAL A 412 35.09 -13.88 33.52
C VAL A 412 35.30 -12.69 32.60
N ASP A 413 34.28 -11.86 32.47
CA ASP A 413 34.34 -10.63 31.70
C ASP A 413 34.59 -9.43 32.62
N VAL A 414 35.62 -8.64 32.29
CA VAL A 414 36.08 -7.51 33.09
C VAL A 414 35.37 -6.24 32.62
N GLN A 415 34.34 -5.81 33.35
CA GLN A 415 33.60 -4.61 33.03
C GLN A 415 34.17 -3.40 33.79
N ALA A 416 35.09 -2.67 33.14
CA ALA A 416 35.84 -1.55 33.72
C ALA A 416 35.10 -0.20 33.73
N GLY A 417 33.80 -0.18 33.43
CA GLY A 417 32.97 1.02 33.37
C GLY A 417 32.58 1.63 34.73
N ARG A 418 31.61 2.55 34.72
CA ARG A 418 31.14 3.31 35.91
C ARG A 418 30.64 2.41 37.06
N HIS A 419 30.22 1.19 36.76
CA HIS A 419 29.90 0.12 37.72
C HIS A 419 30.87 -1.04 37.56
N ARG A 420 32.05 -0.94 38.18
CA ARG A 420 33.10 -1.96 38.11
C ARG A 420 32.59 -3.28 38.68
N ARG A 421 32.63 -4.33 37.86
CA ARG A 421 32.25 -5.68 38.25
C ARG A 421 32.95 -6.71 37.37
N PHE A 422 33.19 -7.89 37.92
CA PHE A 422 33.50 -9.06 37.12
C PHE A 422 32.19 -9.82 36.87
N VAL A 423 31.82 -9.98 35.60
CA VAL A 423 30.66 -10.79 35.23
C VAL A 423 31.17 -12.21 35.02
N VAL A 424 30.76 -13.12 35.89
CA VAL A 424 31.13 -14.54 35.81
C VAL A 424 29.98 -15.29 35.17
N GLN A 425 30.28 -16.05 34.12
CA GLN A 425 29.34 -16.99 33.52
C GLN A 425 29.93 -18.39 33.54
N VAL A 426 29.25 -19.34 34.17
CA VAL A 426 29.63 -20.75 34.18
C VAL A 426 28.83 -21.47 33.10
N THR A 427 29.53 -22.05 32.14
CA THR A 427 28.92 -22.76 31.00
C THR A 427 29.37 -24.22 31.01
N GLY A 428 28.43 -25.15 30.93
CA GLY A 428 28.71 -26.58 30.77
C GLY A 428 28.70 -26.98 29.30
N TYR A 429 29.60 -27.88 28.91
CA TYR A 429 29.74 -28.37 27.53
C TYR A 429 29.56 -29.89 27.46
N GLY A 430 28.75 -30.34 26.49
CA GLY A 430 28.47 -31.75 26.23
C GLY A 430 29.24 -32.31 25.03
N SER A 431 29.08 -33.61 24.78
CA SER A 431 29.83 -34.36 23.75
C SER A 431 29.44 -34.01 22.31
N ARG A 432 28.27 -33.37 22.09
CA ARG A 432 27.74 -33.04 20.75
C ARG A 432 27.75 -31.54 20.42
N GLY A 433 28.60 -30.76 21.10
CA GLY A 433 28.63 -29.30 20.95
C GLY A 433 27.47 -28.58 21.63
N GLU A 434 26.75 -29.29 22.51
CA GLU A 434 25.70 -28.74 23.36
C GLU A 434 26.32 -27.88 24.47
N ARG A 435 25.61 -26.80 24.85
CA ARG A 435 26.04 -25.87 25.89
C ARG A 435 24.89 -25.49 26.80
N TRP A 436 25.14 -25.45 28.10
CA TRP A 436 24.17 -25.03 29.11
C TRP A 436 24.75 -23.90 29.96
N ILE A 437 23.95 -22.86 30.21
CA ILE A 437 24.32 -21.81 31.16
C ILE A 437 23.95 -22.33 32.55
N ILE A 438 24.96 -22.63 33.38
CA ILE A 438 24.79 -23.23 34.70
C ILE A 438 24.52 -22.14 35.74
N ASP A 439 25.34 -21.10 35.75
CA ASP A 439 25.17 -19.95 36.64
C ASP A 439 25.71 -18.67 35.98
N ARG A 440 25.16 -17.53 36.38
CA ARG A 440 25.63 -16.21 35.99
C ARG A 440 25.46 -15.25 37.15
N TYR A 441 26.57 -14.72 37.64
CA TYR A 441 26.58 -13.79 38.76
C TYR A 441 27.66 -12.72 38.60
N ASN A 442 27.50 -11.63 39.34
CA ASN A 442 28.44 -10.52 39.35
C ASN A 442 29.27 -10.57 40.63
N ILE A 443 30.59 -10.44 40.49
CA ILE A 443 31.49 -10.18 41.62
C ILE A 443 31.73 -8.67 41.64
N THR A 444 31.20 -8.02 42.68
CA THR A 444 31.30 -6.57 42.89
C THR A 444 32.14 -6.21 44.12
N GLN A 445 32.46 -7.19 44.97
CA GLN A 445 33.20 -7.00 46.21
C GLN A 445 34.35 -8.03 46.28
N SER A 446 35.48 -7.60 46.80
CA SER A 446 36.65 -8.44 47.07
C SER A 446 36.68 -8.77 48.56
N LEU A 447 37.09 -9.99 48.93
CA LEU A 447 37.35 -10.33 50.35
C LEU A 447 38.63 -9.66 50.89
N ARG A 448 39.37 -8.95 50.03
CA ARG A 448 40.45 -8.04 50.39
C ARG A 448 39.98 -6.60 50.21
N GLY A 449 39.30 -6.07 51.23
CA GLY A 449 38.85 -4.66 51.29
C GLY A 449 37.39 -4.47 50.94
#